data_AF-A0A2D8RIE0-F1
#
_entry.id   AF-A0A2D8RIE0-F1
#
_cell.length_a   1.000
_cell.length_b   1.000
_cell.length_c   1.000
_cell.angle_alpha   90.00
_cell.angle_beta   90.00
_cell.angle_gamma   90.00
#
_symmetry.space_group_name_H-M   'P 1'
#
loop_
_entity.id
_entity.type
_entity.pdbx_description
1 polymer ?
#
loop_
_entity_poly.entity_id
_entity_poly.type
_entity_poly.pdbx_seq_one_letter_code
_entity_poly.pdbx_strand_id
1 'polypeptide(L)'
;MHRPSGSATEHASAIADPETAIGDHEHSSAEAAVPAWSDTGPDSLSALASQLLIEYEAHEFDPEAKQAMRALLRNIIDSDDGRALIATLFFSSVNPAIAASIYDLILDADLKDPTLIVTLIERDQTEFEVEFKMRLIDLIADLNTSHISPYSVEIDEFLAEMAVHPDQGLQDAAAAQWAWYVSRHKGIVPVLNSYLFSHGRQTRAEIYEMIELEAVTDAAEKREVASALEALIHADYLKIQAEELDKVRTLIARLSVE
;
A
#
# COMPACT_ATOMS: atom_id res chain seq x y z
N MET A 1 7.50 13.49 64.68
CA MET A 1 7.04 14.79 65.22
C MET A 1 7.89 15.91 64.63
N HIS A 2 7.44 17.16 64.72
CA HIS A 2 8.13 18.41 64.34
C HIS A 2 8.51 18.64 62.87
N ARG A 3 7.74 19.54 62.23
CA ARG A 3 8.32 20.71 61.51
C ARG A 3 8.88 21.71 62.55
N PRO A 4 9.80 22.60 62.15
CA PRO A 4 9.40 23.98 61.81
C PRO A 4 9.75 24.33 60.34
N SER A 5 9.16 25.30 59.63
CA SER A 5 8.27 26.45 59.92
C SER A 5 8.94 27.78 60.33
N GLY A 6 9.09 28.70 59.35
CA GLY A 6 9.23 30.16 59.54
C GLY A 6 10.66 30.72 59.63
N SER A 7 10.89 32.03 59.39
CA SER A 7 9.98 33.09 58.91
C SER A 7 10.72 34.43 58.61
N ALA A 8 10.52 35.00 57.40
CA ALA A 8 10.63 36.44 57.05
C ALA A 8 11.96 37.18 57.36
N THR A 9 12.24 38.47 57.09
CA THR A 9 11.60 39.64 56.40
C THR A 9 12.77 40.58 55.94
N GLU A 10 12.72 41.67 55.15
CA GLU A 10 11.74 42.42 54.33
C GLU A 10 12.52 43.31 53.29
N HIS A 11 11.85 44.30 52.65
CA HIS A 11 12.39 45.48 51.93
C HIS A 11 13.07 45.25 50.55
N ALA A 12 12.88 46.11 49.52
CA ALA A 12 11.92 47.22 49.33
C ALA A 12 11.67 47.50 47.83
N SER A 13 10.63 48.28 47.50
CA SER A 13 10.12 48.50 46.14
C SER A 13 10.71 49.69 45.37
N ALA A 14 10.98 49.50 44.09
CA ALA A 14 10.84 50.46 42.98
C ALA A 14 10.79 49.61 41.68
N ILE A 15 9.70 49.49 40.93
CA ILE A 15 8.92 50.52 40.23
C ILE A 15 9.79 51.35 39.27
N ALA A 16 9.94 50.82 38.06
CA ALA A 16 10.18 51.55 36.83
C ALA A 16 9.34 50.86 35.74
N ASP A 17 8.38 51.57 35.18
CA ASP A 17 7.39 51.09 34.19
C ASP A 17 7.71 51.70 32.80
N PRO A 18 7.05 51.31 31.67
CA PRO A 18 7.84 50.81 30.55
C PRO A 18 7.64 51.58 29.23
N GLU A 19 8.71 51.66 28.42
CA GLU A 19 8.62 52.08 27.01
C GLU A 19 9.54 51.22 26.10
N THR A 20 9.13 51.12 24.83
CA THR A 20 9.92 50.62 23.68
C THR A 20 10.49 49.20 23.74
N ALA A 21 9.61 48.18 23.58
CA ALA A 21 9.95 46.91 22.93
C ALA A 21 8.73 46.16 22.38
N ILE A 22 7.76 46.85 21.74
CA ILE A 22 6.82 46.15 20.85
C ILE A 22 7.56 45.90 19.54
N GLY A 23 8.25 44.76 19.47
CA GLY A 23 8.67 44.17 18.20
C GLY A 23 7.56 43.25 17.73
N ASP A 24 7.06 43.45 16.51
CA ASP A 24 5.94 42.69 15.98
C ASP A 24 6.32 41.22 15.79
N HIS A 25 5.87 40.37 16.72
CA HIS A 25 5.79 38.93 16.49
C HIS A 25 4.63 38.64 15.54
N GLU A 26 4.82 38.97 14.27
CA GLU A 26 4.09 38.32 13.19
C GLU A 26 4.37 36.81 13.31
N HIS A 27 3.38 36.06 13.82
CA HIS A 27 3.25 34.64 13.50
C HIS A 27 2.84 34.55 12.03
N SER A 28 3.83 34.79 11.16
CA SER A 28 3.77 34.41 9.76
C SER A 28 3.75 32.89 9.70
N SER A 29 2.55 32.33 9.82
CA SER A 29 2.26 30.97 9.39
C SER A 29 2.61 30.91 7.91
N ALA A 30 3.79 30.37 7.60
CA ALA A 30 4.18 30.10 6.23
C ALA A 30 3.27 28.99 5.69
N GLU A 31 2.11 29.37 5.16
CA GLU A 31 1.47 28.57 4.12
C GLU A 31 2.51 28.40 3.02
N ALA A 32 3.07 27.19 2.92
CA ALA A 32 3.98 26.83 1.84
C ALA A 32 3.20 26.99 0.53
N ALA A 33 3.42 28.10 -0.15
CA ALA A 33 2.60 28.56 -1.25
C ALA A 33 2.78 27.64 -2.46
N VAL A 34 1.96 26.57 -2.52
CA VAL A 34 1.82 25.70 -3.68
C VAL A 34 1.49 26.59 -4.88
N PRO A 35 2.41 26.79 -5.84
CA PRO A 35 2.22 27.77 -6.87
C PRO A 35 1.09 27.35 -7.83
N ALA A 36 0.38 28.32 -8.39
CA ALA A 36 -0.68 28.05 -9.35
C ALA A 36 -0.08 27.52 -10.67
N TRP A 37 -0.05 26.20 -10.82
CA TRP A 37 0.62 25.49 -11.93
C TRP A 37 -0.32 25.05 -13.07
N SER A 38 -1.58 25.48 -13.07
CA SER A 38 -2.66 25.02 -13.97
C SER A 38 -2.51 25.37 -15.47
N ASP A 39 -1.42 26.02 -15.88
CA ASP A 39 -1.10 26.39 -17.27
C ASP A 39 0.21 25.73 -17.78
N THR A 40 0.74 24.72 -17.08
CA THR A 40 1.97 24.03 -17.50
C THR A 40 1.68 22.91 -18.52
N GLY A 41 2.28 23.01 -19.71
CA GLY A 41 2.12 21.99 -20.75
C GLY A 41 2.87 20.67 -20.45
N PRO A 42 2.59 19.59 -21.21
CA PRO A 42 3.08 18.25 -20.89
C PRO A 42 4.61 18.12 -20.86
N ASP A 43 5.33 18.79 -21.77
CA ASP A 43 6.80 18.79 -21.76
C ASP A 43 7.37 19.42 -20.48
N SER A 44 6.73 20.49 -19.98
CA SER A 44 7.12 21.15 -18.73
C SER A 44 6.73 20.35 -17.49
N LEU A 45 5.59 19.65 -17.49
CA LEU A 45 5.21 18.73 -16.42
C LEU A 45 6.20 17.55 -16.33
N SER A 46 6.61 17.00 -17.48
CA SER A 46 7.57 15.88 -17.55
C SER A 46 8.96 16.28 -17.03
N ALA A 47 9.48 17.44 -17.43
CA ALA A 47 10.73 17.98 -16.91
C ALA A 47 10.64 18.29 -15.41
N LEU A 48 9.53 18.87 -14.95
CA LEU A 48 9.28 19.19 -13.54
C LEU A 48 9.24 17.93 -12.67
N ALA A 49 8.46 16.91 -13.06
CA ALA A 49 8.37 15.65 -12.32
C ALA A 49 9.70 14.89 -12.28
N SER A 50 10.47 14.90 -13.40
CA SER A 50 11.81 14.31 -13.43
C SER A 50 12.77 15.02 -12.45
N GLN A 51 12.72 16.36 -12.40
CA GLN A 51 13.53 17.15 -11.47
C GLN A 51 13.12 16.92 -10.01
N LEU A 52 11.82 16.84 -9.72
CA LEU A 52 11.28 16.58 -8.38
C LEU A 52 11.68 15.20 -7.83
N LEU A 53 11.78 14.18 -8.69
CA LEU A 53 12.24 12.85 -8.26
C LEU A 53 13.75 12.82 -7.96
N ILE A 54 14.55 13.58 -8.71
CA ILE A 54 15.97 13.80 -8.38
C ILE A 54 16.10 14.59 -7.07
N GLU A 55 15.20 15.54 -6.81
CA GLU A 55 15.16 16.28 -5.55
C GLU A 55 14.64 15.43 -4.38
N TYR A 56 13.74 14.46 -4.61
CA TYR A 56 13.27 13.51 -3.60
C TYR A 56 14.41 12.64 -3.06
N GLU A 57 15.26 12.11 -3.94
CA GLU A 57 16.48 11.38 -3.57
C GLU A 57 17.47 12.29 -2.81
N ALA A 58 17.68 13.52 -3.30
CA ALA A 58 18.62 14.47 -2.69
C ALA A 58 18.17 14.98 -1.30
N HIS A 59 16.87 14.98 -1.02
CA HIS A 59 16.27 15.48 0.23
C HIS A 59 15.76 14.32 1.12
N GLU A 60 16.51 13.22 1.18
CA GLU A 60 16.21 12.02 2.01
C GLU A 60 15.77 12.37 3.45
N PHE A 61 16.35 13.43 4.02
CA PHE A 61 16.19 13.87 5.42
C PHE A 61 15.41 15.19 5.63
N ASP A 62 14.78 15.77 4.60
CA ASP A 62 13.96 17.00 4.74
C ASP A 62 12.44 16.67 4.76
N PRO A 63 11.76 16.82 5.90
CA PRO A 63 10.32 16.53 5.99
C PRO A 63 9.44 17.52 5.23
N GLU A 64 9.84 18.79 5.12
CA GLU A 64 9.03 19.83 4.48
C GLU A 64 9.08 19.67 2.95
N ALA A 65 10.28 19.39 2.41
CA ALA A 65 10.45 19.04 1.00
C ALA A 65 9.64 17.78 0.65
N LYS A 66 9.73 16.71 1.46
CA LYS A 66 8.94 15.48 1.25
C LYS A 66 7.43 15.73 1.36
N GLN A 67 6.97 16.57 2.29
CA GLN A 67 5.55 16.94 2.39
C GLN A 67 5.08 17.68 1.13
N ALA A 68 5.87 18.61 0.59
CA ALA A 68 5.55 19.33 -0.64
C ALA A 68 5.48 18.39 -1.86
N MET A 69 6.42 17.45 -1.99
CA MET A 69 6.44 16.46 -3.07
C MET A 69 5.24 15.50 -3.01
N ARG A 70 4.88 14.99 -1.82
CA ARG A 70 3.67 14.16 -1.63
C ARG A 70 2.38 14.94 -1.96
N ALA A 71 2.30 16.22 -1.58
CA ALA A 71 1.17 17.08 -1.91
C ALA A 71 1.05 17.36 -3.42
N LEU A 72 2.18 17.55 -4.11
CA LEU A 72 2.20 17.74 -5.55
C LEU A 72 1.81 16.46 -6.31
N LEU A 73 2.30 15.29 -5.91
CA LEU A 73 1.91 14.03 -6.55
C LEU A 73 0.40 13.77 -6.41
N ARG A 74 -0.19 14.11 -5.26
CA ARG A 74 -1.65 14.12 -5.01
C ARG A 74 -2.42 15.12 -5.88
N ASN A 75 -1.83 16.26 -6.27
CA ASN A 75 -2.47 17.20 -7.20
C ASN A 75 -2.34 16.77 -8.67
N ILE A 76 -1.27 16.03 -9.02
CA ILE A 76 -1.03 15.54 -10.39
C ILE A 76 -1.97 14.37 -10.71
N ILE A 77 -2.13 13.43 -9.78
CA ILE A 77 -2.88 12.18 -9.97
C ILE A 77 -4.38 12.38 -10.28
N ASP A 78 -4.97 13.54 -9.94
CA ASP A 78 -6.36 13.87 -10.25
C ASP A 78 -6.62 13.96 -11.77
N SER A 79 -5.58 14.17 -12.59
CA SER A 79 -5.67 14.38 -14.03
C SER A 79 -5.21 13.17 -14.87
N ASP A 80 -5.80 12.98 -16.05
CA ASP A 80 -5.39 11.92 -16.99
C ASP A 80 -3.95 12.12 -17.49
N ASP A 81 -3.58 13.36 -17.86
CA ASP A 81 -2.21 13.72 -18.24
C ASP A 81 -1.21 13.45 -17.10
N GLY A 82 -1.62 13.69 -15.85
CA GLY A 82 -0.83 13.41 -14.67
C GLY A 82 -0.65 11.92 -14.38
N ARG A 83 -1.71 11.11 -14.46
CA ARG A 83 -1.62 9.64 -14.38
C ARG A 83 -0.75 9.08 -15.51
N ALA A 84 -0.90 9.60 -16.73
CA ALA A 84 -0.06 9.24 -17.88
C ALA A 84 1.42 9.65 -17.69
N LEU A 85 1.69 10.78 -17.03
CA LEU A 85 3.06 11.17 -16.66
C LEU A 85 3.66 10.24 -15.61
N ILE A 86 2.94 9.98 -14.50
CA ILE A 86 3.37 9.05 -13.44
C ILE A 86 3.71 7.68 -14.05
N ALA A 87 2.84 7.14 -14.91
CA ALA A 87 3.08 5.88 -15.61
C ALA A 87 4.27 5.93 -16.59
N THR A 88 4.61 7.11 -17.15
CA THR A 88 5.83 7.27 -17.97
C THR A 88 7.09 7.16 -17.12
N LEU A 89 7.07 7.72 -15.91
CA LEU A 89 8.20 7.70 -14.98
C LEU A 89 8.35 6.33 -14.32
N PHE A 90 7.25 5.66 -14.00
CA PHE A 90 7.23 4.33 -13.38
C PHE A 90 7.91 3.27 -14.26
N PHE A 91 7.67 3.29 -15.57
CA PHE A 91 8.32 2.39 -16.54
C PHE A 91 9.60 2.99 -17.17
N SER A 92 10.31 3.88 -16.46
CA SER A 92 11.53 4.56 -16.95
C SER A 92 12.76 3.62 -17.01
N SER A 93 12.82 2.77 -18.03
CA SER A 93 13.98 1.89 -18.29
C SER A 93 15.27 2.64 -18.64
N VAL A 94 15.18 3.89 -19.10
CA VAL A 94 16.35 4.76 -19.40
C VAL A 94 16.96 5.33 -18.12
N ASN A 95 16.19 5.45 -17.03
CA ASN A 95 16.68 5.83 -15.71
C ASN A 95 15.90 5.08 -14.62
N PRO A 96 16.38 3.90 -14.18
CA PRO A 96 15.74 3.09 -13.15
C PRO A 96 15.64 3.76 -11.77
N ALA A 97 16.48 4.76 -11.46
CA ALA A 97 16.39 5.52 -10.22
C ALA A 97 15.11 6.38 -10.17
N ILE A 98 14.80 7.09 -11.28
CA ILE A 98 13.51 7.79 -11.44
C ILE A 98 12.32 6.84 -11.27
N ALA A 99 12.41 5.62 -11.81
CA ALA A 99 11.38 4.61 -11.66
C ALA A 99 11.23 4.09 -10.22
N ALA A 100 12.32 3.96 -9.47
CA ALA A 100 12.29 3.60 -8.05
C ALA A 100 11.69 4.74 -7.22
N SER A 101 12.20 5.96 -7.40
CA SER A 101 11.77 7.14 -6.66
C SER A 101 10.30 7.52 -6.88
N ILE A 102 9.71 7.29 -8.06
CA ILE A 102 8.27 7.49 -8.25
C ILE A 102 7.43 6.41 -7.56
N TYR A 103 7.89 5.15 -7.54
CA TYR A 103 7.24 4.07 -6.79
C TYR A 103 7.30 4.35 -5.28
N ASP A 104 8.48 4.69 -4.76
CA ASP A 104 8.67 5.06 -3.36
C ASP A 104 7.80 6.27 -3.00
N LEU A 105 7.74 7.32 -3.85
CA LEU A 105 6.91 8.50 -3.59
C LEU A 105 5.40 8.21 -3.67
N ILE A 106 4.94 7.24 -4.47
CA ILE A 106 3.53 6.79 -4.46
C ILE A 106 3.18 6.17 -3.09
N LEU A 107 4.03 5.27 -2.58
CA LEU A 107 3.86 4.66 -1.26
C LEU A 107 3.95 5.70 -0.13
N ASP A 108 4.97 6.55 -0.16
CA ASP A 108 5.23 7.59 0.86
C ASP A 108 4.11 8.66 0.87
N ALA A 109 3.39 8.82 -0.25
CA ALA A 109 2.21 9.67 -0.38
C ALA A 109 0.87 8.97 -0.05
N ASP A 110 0.84 7.68 0.32
CA ASP A 110 -0.37 6.89 0.66
C ASP A 110 -1.41 6.93 -0.49
N LEU A 111 -0.95 6.84 -1.75
CA LEU A 111 -1.73 7.11 -2.96
C LEU A 111 -2.55 5.91 -3.45
N LYS A 112 -3.64 5.64 -2.73
CA LYS A 112 -4.56 4.52 -2.95
C LYS A 112 -5.62 4.80 -4.02
N ASP A 113 -5.18 5.26 -5.19
CA ASP A 113 -6.02 5.48 -6.38
C ASP A 113 -6.06 4.23 -7.28
N PRO A 114 -7.19 3.51 -7.38
CA PRO A 114 -7.31 2.37 -8.29
C PRO A 114 -7.16 2.77 -9.77
N THR A 115 -7.45 4.02 -10.13
CA THR A 115 -7.39 4.52 -11.52
C THR A 115 -5.94 4.58 -12.00
N LEU A 116 -5.01 5.07 -11.16
CA LEU A 116 -3.58 4.99 -11.44
C LEU A 116 -3.11 3.54 -11.57
N ILE A 117 -3.53 2.63 -10.69
CA ILE A 117 -3.12 1.22 -10.77
C ILE A 117 -3.59 0.56 -12.08
N VAL A 118 -4.84 0.79 -12.49
CA VAL A 118 -5.33 0.35 -13.81
C VAL A 118 -4.56 1.01 -14.96
N THR A 119 -4.27 2.32 -14.87
CA THR A 119 -3.45 3.04 -15.88
C THR A 119 -2.04 2.47 -16.02
N LEU A 120 -1.46 1.96 -14.93
CA LEU A 120 -0.15 1.29 -14.94
C LEU A 120 -0.25 -0.10 -15.58
N ILE A 121 -1.28 -0.89 -15.25
CA ILE A 121 -1.53 -2.23 -15.83
C ILE A 121 -1.80 -2.14 -17.34
N GLU A 122 -2.70 -1.26 -17.79
CA GLU A 122 -3.00 -1.05 -19.22
C GLU A 122 -1.78 -0.59 -20.04
N ARG A 123 -0.76 -0.07 -19.35
CA ARG A 123 0.49 0.42 -19.94
C ARG A 123 1.66 -0.56 -19.84
N ASP A 124 1.47 -1.72 -19.22
CA ASP A 124 2.42 -2.85 -19.22
C ASP A 124 2.42 -3.57 -20.59
N GLN A 125 2.75 -2.84 -21.66
CA GLN A 125 2.63 -3.26 -23.06
C GLN A 125 3.80 -4.15 -23.54
N THR A 126 4.55 -4.76 -22.63
CA THR A 126 5.89 -5.30 -22.89
C THR A 126 6.19 -6.54 -22.06
N GLU A 127 7.15 -7.33 -22.53
CA GLU A 127 7.90 -8.34 -21.75
C GLU A 127 8.80 -7.63 -20.71
N PHE A 128 8.24 -6.72 -19.90
CA PHE A 128 8.99 -5.86 -18.97
C PHE A 128 9.64 -6.65 -17.82
N GLU A 129 10.72 -6.06 -17.29
CA GLU A 129 11.54 -6.65 -16.25
C GLU A 129 10.73 -6.96 -14.97
N VAL A 130 11.08 -8.09 -14.34
CA VAL A 130 10.43 -8.66 -13.14
C VAL A 130 10.20 -7.62 -12.04
N GLU A 131 11.11 -6.67 -11.90
CA GLU A 131 11.06 -5.60 -10.89
C GLU A 131 9.84 -4.67 -11.05
N PHE A 132 9.44 -4.30 -12.27
CA PHE A 132 8.25 -3.46 -12.47
C PHE A 132 6.97 -4.20 -12.08
N LYS A 133 6.89 -5.48 -12.43
CA LYS A 133 5.72 -6.34 -12.14
C LYS A 133 5.60 -6.62 -10.64
N MET A 134 6.72 -6.79 -9.92
CA MET A 134 6.76 -6.84 -8.46
C MET A 134 6.24 -5.54 -7.84
N ARG A 135 6.74 -4.37 -8.27
CA ARG A 135 6.27 -3.06 -7.78
C ARG A 135 4.78 -2.84 -8.01
N LEU A 136 4.21 -3.35 -9.10
CA LEU A 136 2.75 -3.31 -9.33
C LEU A 136 1.98 -4.20 -8.34
N ILE A 137 2.46 -5.41 -8.07
CA ILE A 137 1.87 -6.30 -7.05
C ILE A 137 1.91 -5.63 -5.67
N ASP A 138 3.03 -4.99 -5.31
CA ASP A 138 3.19 -4.26 -4.05
C ASP A 138 2.25 -3.04 -3.95
N LEU A 139 2.06 -2.27 -5.03
CA LEU A 139 1.07 -1.19 -5.08
C LEU A 139 -0.38 -1.71 -4.98
N ILE A 140 -0.68 -2.88 -5.54
CA ILE A 140 -1.99 -3.53 -5.37
C ILE A 140 -2.16 -4.05 -3.93
N ALA A 141 -1.08 -4.47 -3.26
CA ALA A 141 -1.08 -4.83 -1.84
C ALA A 141 -1.44 -3.62 -0.97
N ASP A 142 -0.77 -2.48 -1.17
CA ASP A 142 -1.07 -1.25 -0.45
C ASP A 142 -2.50 -0.73 -0.73
N LEU A 143 -2.95 -0.75 -2.00
CA LEU A 143 -4.33 -0.43 -2.37
C LEU A 143 -5.36 -1.32 -1.64
N ASN A 144 -5.07 -2.61 -1.48
CA ASN A 144 -5.95 -3.55 -0.79
C ASN A 144 -6.00 -3.36 0.74
N THR A 145 -5.09 -2.57 1.34
CA THR A 145 -5.25 -2.10 2.72
C THR A 145 -6.38 -1.08 2.87
N SER A 146 -6.71 -0.31 1.82
CA SER A 146 -7.85 0.62 1.85
C SER A 146 -9.16 -0.13 1.73
N HIS A 147 -9.95 -0.19 2.80
CA HIS A 147 -11.29 -0.80 2.81
C HIS A 147 -12.31 -0.19 1.82
N ILE A 148 -11.95 0.89 1.13
CA ILE A 148 -12.83 1.64 0.21
C ILE A 148 -12.54 1.30 -1.27
N SER A 149 -11.36 0.73 -1.60
CA SER A 149 -11.02 0.37 -2.98
C SER A 149 -12.08 -0.54 -3.64
N PRO A 150 -12.57 -0.22 -4.85
CA PRO A 150 -13.54 -1.02 -5.59
C PRO A 150 -12.89 -2.21 -6.31
N TYR A 151 -13.72 -3.18 -6.72
CA TYR A 151 -13.27 -4.25 -7.61
C TYR A 151 -13.08 -3.72 -9.04
N SER A 152 -11.95 -4.11 -9.64
CA SER A 152 -11.51 -3.89 -11.03
C SER A 152 -11.26 -5.25 -11.66
N VAL A 153 -11.61 -5.40 -12.94
CA VAL A 153 -11.34 -6.65 -13.69
C VAL A 153 -9.87 -6.71 -14.09
N GLU A 154 -9.31 -5.56 -14.41
CA GLU A 154 -7.95 -5.34 -14.90
C GLU A 154 -6.91 -5.76 -13.84
N ILE A 155 -7.18 -5.46 -12.56
CA ILE A 155 -6.35 -5.91 -11.43
C ILE A 155 -6.48 -7.43 -11.18
N ASP A 156 -7.67 -8.01 -11.34
CA ASP A 156 -7.89 -9.46 -11.19
C ASP A 156 -7.16 -10.25 -12.29
N GLU A 157 -7.32 -9.83 -13.54
CA GLU A 157 -6.70 -10.46 -14.72
C GLU A 157 -5.17 -10.31 -14.70
N PHE A 158 -4.63 -9.13 -14.36
CA PHE A 158 -3.19 -8.93 -14.18
C PHE A 158 -2.59 -9.85 -13.12
N LEU A 159 -3.19 -9.90 -11.93
CA LEU A 159 -2.70 -10.75 -10.84
C LEU A 159 -2.85 -12.25 -11.17
N ALA A 160 -3.91 -12.65 -11.89
CA ALA A 160 -4.10 -14.01 -12.36
C ALA A 160 -3.05 -14.43 -13.42
N GLU A 161 -2.65 -13.52 -14.32
CA GLU A 161 -1.56 -13.75 -15.28
C GLU A 161 -0.21 -13.87 -14.56
N MET A 162 0.09 -12.96 -13.63
CA MET A 162 1.37 -12.98 -12.90
C MET A 162 1.49 -14.21 -11.99
N ALA A 163 0.38 -14.75 -11.47
CA ALA A 163 0.35 -15.98 -10.66
C ALA A 163 0.58 -17.28 -11.47
N VAL A 164 0.74 -17.20 -12.80
CA VAL A 164 1.23 -18.30 -13.66
C VAL A 164 2.54 -17.95 -14.39
N HIS A 165 3.19 -16.84 -14.00
CA HIS A 165 4.46 -16.39 -14.58
C HIS A 165 5.63 -17.38 -14.26
N PRO A 166 6.60 -17.59 -15.17
CA PRO A 166 7.70 -18.54 -14.97
C PRO A 166 8.76 -18.11 -13.94
N ASP A 167 8.74 -16.86 -13.47
CA ASP A 167 9.54 -16.44 -12.30
C ASP A 167 8.78 -16.76 -11.01
N GLN A 168 9.41 -17.54 -10.13
CA GLN A 168 8.79 -18.04 -8.89
C GLN A 168 8.46 -16.91 -7.90
N GLY A 169 9.25 -15.83 -7.87
CA GLY A 169 9.03 -14.70 -6.97
C GLY A 169 7.76 -13.94 -7.34
N LEU A 170 7.62 -13.60 -8.63
CA LEU A 170 6.36 -13.07 -9.17
C LEU A 170 5.20 -14.03 -8.95
N GLN A 171 5.41 -15.32 -9.20
CA GLN A 171 4.35 -16.32 -9.09
C GLN A 171 3.75 -16.38 -7.69
N ASP A 172 4.59 -16.52 -6.66
CA ASP A 172 4.14 -16.66 -5.28
C ASP A 172 3.56 -15.33 -4.74
N ALA A 173 4.16 -14.18 -5.09
CA ALA A 173 3.65 -12.87 -4.69
C ALA A 173 2.30 -12.55 -5.34
N ALA A 174 2.16 -12.76 -6.65
CA ALA A 174 0.91 -12.54 -7.37
C ALA A 174 -0.20 -13.51 -6.93
N ALA A 175 0.12 -14.80 -6.67
CA ALA A 175 -0.86 -15.76 -6.20
C ALA A 175 -1.41 -15.41 -4.81
N ALA A 176 -0.53 -14.97 -3.89
CA ALA A 176 -0.95 -14.46 -2.58
C ALA A 176 -1.79 -13.18 -2.70
N GLN A 177 -1.36 -12.23 -3.54
CA GLN A 177 -2.06 -10.97 -3.70
C GLN A 177 -3.41 -11.11 -4.43
N TRP A 178 -3.51 -12.01 -5.42
CA TRP A 178 -4.78 -12.38 -6.06
C TRP A 178 -5.74 -13.01 -5.06
N ALA A 179 -5.25 -13.90 -4.19
CA ALA A 179 -6.05 -14.51 -3.14
C ALA A 179 -6.67 -13.45 -2.22
N TRP A 180 -5.86 -12.52 -1.70
CA TRP A 180 -6.32 -11.41 -0.85
C TRP A 180 -7.27 -10.44 -1.58
N TYR A 181 -7.04 -10.18 -2.87
CA TYR A 181 -7.92 -9.32 -3.66
C TYR A 181 -9.30 -9.96 -3.91
N VAL A 182 -9.30 -11.22 -4.38
CA VAL A 182 -10.51 -11.93 -4.79
C VAL A 182 -11.37 -12.31 -3.58
N SER A 183 -10.78 -12.73 -2.45
CA SER A 183 -11.56 -13.07 -1.25
C SER A 183 -12.41 -11.90 -0.76
N ARG A 184 -11.81 -10.70 -0.71
CA ARG A 184 -12.44 -9.45 -0.31
C ARG A 184 -13.60 -9.02 -1.22
N HIS A 185 -13.53 -9.33 -2.52
CA HIS A 185 -14.48 -8.82 -3.52
C HIS A 185 -15.48 -9.86 -4.05
N LYS A 186 -15.18 -11.16 -3.94
CA LYS A 186 -15.97 -12.26 -4.50
C LYS A 186 -16.20 -13.43 -3.53
N GLY A 187 -15.78 -13.31 -2.27
CA GLY A 187 -15.72 -14.42 -1.31
C GLY A 187 -14.50 -15.32 -1.55
N ILE A 188 -14.16 -16.18 -0.59
CA ILE A 188 -12.92 -16.99 -0.67
C ILE A 188 -13.05 -18.22 -1.59
N VAL A 189 -14.28 -18.65 -1.93
CA VAL A 189 -14.52 -19.86 -2.72
C VAL A 189 -13.79 -19.88 -4.09
N PRO A 190 -13.78 -18.81 -4.90
CA PRO A 190 -12.93 -18.73 -6.10
C PRO A 190 -11.44 -18.93 -5.81
N VAL A 191 -10.94 -18.44 -4.67
CA VAL A 191 -9.54 -18.60 -4.25
C VAL A 191 -9.19 -20.06 -3.99
N LEU A 192 -10.08 -20.77 -3.30
CA LEU A 192 -9.88 -22.19 -3.00
C LEU A 192 -9.85 -23.03 -4.28
N ASN A 193 -10.75 -22.75 -5.22
CA ASN A 193 -10.85 -23.47 -6.48
C ASN A 193 -9.59 -23.30 -7.36
N SER A 194 -8.95 -22.13 -7.33
CA SER A 194 -7.68 -21.89 -8.06
C SER A 194 -6.44 -22.41 -7.34
N TYR A 195 -6.30 -22.17 -6.02
CA TYR A 195 -5.00 -22.30 -5.33
C TYR A 195 -4.95 -23.31 -4.19
N LEU A 196 -6.06 -23.82 -3.64
CA LEU A 196 -6.02 -24.77 -2.52
C LEU A 196 -5.32 -26.08 -2.92
N PHE A 197 -5.45 -26.49 -4.18
CA PHE A 197 -4.82 -27.69 -4.75
C PHE A 197 -3.52 -27.38 -5.52
N SER A 198 -3.02 -26.15 -5.43
CA SER A 198 -1.72 -25.77 -6.01
C SER A 198 -0.56 -26.37 -5.20
N HIS A 199 0.60 -26.51 -5.84
CA HIS A 199 1.77 -27.11 -5.21
C HIS A 199 2.45 -26.20 -4.15
N GLY A 200 2.26 -24.88 -4.22
CA GLY A 200 2.87 -23.92 -3.31
C GLY A 200 2.42 -24.09 -1.85
N ARG A 201 3.32 -24.51 -0.95
CA ARG A 201 3.03 -24.56 0.50
C ARG A 201 2.75 -23.17 1.06
N GLN A 202 3.44 -22.14 0.56
CA GLN A 202 3.27 -20.76 0.99
C GLN A 202 1.88 -20.23 0.62
N THR A 203 1.47 -20.36 -0.65
CA THR A 203 0.13 -19.95 -1.11
C THR A 203 -1.00 -20.61 -0.31
N ARG A 204 -0.87 -21.89 0.07
CA ARG A 204 -1.85 -22.55 0.93
C ARG A 204 -1.83 -22.02 2.37
N ALA A 205 -0.67 -21.62 2.90
CA ALA A 205 -0.56 -21.00 4.23
C ALA A 205 -1.29 -19.65 4.30
N GLU A 206 -1.12 -18.79 3.29
CA GLU A 206 -1.88 -17.53 3.13
C GLU A 206 -3.39 -17.81 3.16
N ILE A 207 -3.86 -18.79 2.37
CA ILE A 207 -5.27 -19.19 2.31
C ILE A 207 -5.79 -19.65 3.68
N TYR A 208 -5.00 -20.39 4.46
CA TYR A 208 -5.40 -20.78 5.81
C TYR A 208 -5.53 -19.57 6.75
N GLU A 209 -4.63 -18.58 6.65
CA GLU A 209 -4.68 -17.33 7.42
C GLU A 209 -5.89 -16.46 7.03
N MET A 210 -6.20 -16.35 5.74
CA MET A 210 -7.43 -15.68 5.26
C MET A 210 -8.70 -16.30 5.84
N ILE A 211 -8.78 -17.64 5.88
CA ILE A 211 -9.92 -18.36 6.52
C ILE A 211 -9.97 -18.06 8.03
N GLU A 212 -8.83 -17.91 8.70
CA GLU A 212 -8.81 -17.55 10.13
C GLU A 212 -9.21 -16.10 10.41
N LEU A 213 -8.85 -15.18 9.52
CA LEU A 213 -9.13 -13.73 9.59
C LEU A 213 -10.52 -13.35 9.04
N GLU A 214 -11.46 -14.30 9.07
CA GLU A 214 -12.89 -14.09 8.82
C GLU A 214 -13.27 -13.74 7.36
N ALA A 215 -12.44 -14.13 6.37
CA ALA A 215 -12.80 -14.09 4.96
C ALA A 215 -13.91 -15.10 4.56
N VAL A 216 -14.61 -15.70 5.54
CA VAL A 216 -15.69 -16.68 5.35
C VAL A 216 -16.89 -16.26 6.20
N THR A 217 -17.83 -15.54 5.61
CA THR A 217 -18.82 -14.76 6.37
C THR A 217 -20.21 -15.41 6.44
N ASP A 218 -20.60 -16.19 5.43
CA ASP A 218 -21.94 -16.81 5.36
C ASP A 218 -21.92 -18.33 5.53
N ALA A 219 -23.05 -18.88 5.98
CA ALA A 219 -23.17 -20.30 6.34
C ALA A 219 -23.24 -21.27 5.14
N ALA A 220 -23.36 -20.81 3.89
CA ALA A 220 -23.14 -21.61 2.69
C ALA A 220 -21.65 -21.60 2.33
N GLU A 221 -21.01 -20.43 2.34
CA GLU A 221 -19.56 -20.29 2.15
C GLU A 221 -18.79 -21.17 3.14
N LYS A 222 -19.10 -21.12 4.44
CA LYS A 222 -18.47 -21.97 5.48
C LYS A 222 -18.52 -23.47 5.16
N ARG A 223 -19.62 -23.96 4.55
CA ARG A 223 -19.77 -25.37 4.13
C ARG A 223 -18.96 -25.70 2.88
N GLU A 224 -18.85 -24.78 1.92
CA GLU A 224 -18.04 -24.97 0.72
C GLU A 224 -16.54 -24.94 1.06
N VAL A 225 -16.10 -24.00 1.91
CA VAL A 225 -14.73 -23.96 2.45
C VAL A 225 -14.39 -25.24 3.22
N ALA A 226 -15.27 -25.69 4.13
CA ALA A 226 -15.06 -26.94 4.87
C ALA A 226 -14.94 -28.15 3.93
N SER A 227 -15.83 -28.28 2.93
CA SER A 227 -15.78 -29.34 1.91
C SER A 227 -14.49 -29.33 1.09
N ALA A 228 -13.99 -28.15 0.72
CA ALA A 228 -12.71 -28.01 0.01
C ALA A 228 -11.51 -28.42 0.87
N LEU A 229 -11.50 -28.03 2.15
CA LEU A 229 -10.49 -28.43 3.14
C LEU A 229 -10.54 -29.94 3.45
N GLU A 230 -11.72 -30.56 3.51
CA GLU A 230 -11.87 -32.02 3.66
C GLU A 230 -11.30 -32.76 2.44
N ALA A 231 -11.59 -32.30 1.23
CA ALA A 231 -11.01 -32.85 0.00
C ALA A 231 -9.47 -32.71 -0.02
N LEU A 232 -8.93 -31.62 0.55
CA LEU A 232 -7.49 -31.40 0.67
C LEU A 232 -6.80 -32.43 1.57
N ILE A 233 -7.43 -32.87 2.67
CA ILE A 233 -6.88 -33.94 3.54
C ILE A 233 -6.62 -35.24 2.76
N HIS A 234 -7.35 -35.47 1.67
CA HIS A 234 -7.24 -36.66 0.81
C HIS A 234 -6.37 -36.44 -0.45
N ALA A 235 -5.74 -35.28 -0.61
CA ALA A 235 -4.89 -34.93 -1.75
C ALA A 235 -3.46 -35.48 -1.60
N ASP A 236 -3.29 -36.82 -1.51
CA ASP A 236 -2.01 -37.51 -1.29
C ASP A 236 -0.86 -37.01 -2.20
N TYR A 237 -1.18 -36.60 -3.43
CA TYR A 237 -0.22 -36.09 -4.42
C TYR A 237 0.46 -34.78 -4.00
N LEU A 238 -0.15 -33.98 -3.12
CA LEU A 238 0.42 -32.75 -2.57
C LEU A 238 1.40 -32.98 -1.41
N LYS A 239 1.45 -34.20 -0.84
CA LYS A 239 2.37 -34.59 0.26
C LYS A 239 2.30 -33.66 1.48
N ILE A 240 1.08 -33.27 1.83
CA ILE A 240 0.75 -32.34 2.92
C ILE A 240 1.38 -32.83 4.24
N GLN A 241 2.04 -31.94 4.97
CA GLN A 241 2.77 -32.30 6.18
C GLN A 241 1.83 -32.43 7.39
N ALA A 242 2.24 -33.17 8.43
CA ALA A 242 1.38 -33.43 9.59
C ALA A 242 0.92 -32.16 10.32
N GLU A 243 1.77 -31.14 10.39
CA GLU A 243 1.48 -29.79 10.90
C GLU A 243 0.39 -29.08 10.07
N GLU A 244 0.50 -29.17 8.74
CA GLU A 244 -0.44 -28.58 7.79
C GLU A 244 -1.81 -29.30 7.85
N LEU A 245 -1.82 -30.63 7.99
CA LEU A 245 -3.03 -31.41 8.22
C LEU A 245 -3.73 -31.09 9.56
N ASP A 246 -2.98 -30.69 10.59
CA ASP A 246 -3.56 -30.31 11.90
C ASP A 246 -4.21 -28.92 11.83
N LYS A 247 -3.55 -27.97 11.15
CA LYS A 247 -4.11 -26.65 10.81
C LYS A 247 -5.41 -26.78 10.01
N VAL A 248 -5.41 -27.59 8.95
CA VAL A 248 -6.60 -27.85 8.10
C VAL A 248 -7.75 -28.47 8.91
N ARG A 249 -7.48 -29.41 9.81
CA ARG A 249 -8.52 -29.98 10.70
C ARG A 249 -9.07 -28.97 11.70
N THR A 250 -8.22 -28.09 12.22
CA THR A 250 -8.63 -27.00 13.12
C THR A 250 -9.57 -26.02 12.40
N LEU A 251 -9.28 -25.70 11.13
CA LEU A 251 -10.14 -24.88 10.28
C LEU A 251 -11.50 -25.55 10.02
N ILE A 252 -11.53 -26.82 9.58
CA ILE A 252 -12.78 -27.56 9.36
C ILE A 252 -13.63 -27.59 10.63
N ALA A 253 -13.00 -27.82 11.79
CA ALA A 253 -13.70 -27.83 13.07
C ALA A 253 -14.29 -26.44 13.43
N ARG A 254 -13.58 -25.34 13.18
CA ARG A 254 -14.10 -23.97 13.37
C ARG A 254 -15.28 -23.68 12.44
N LEU A 255 -15.16 -24.03 11.15
CA LEU A 255 -16.18 -23.78 10.12
C LEU A 255 -17.45 -24.62 10.31
N SER A 256 -17.39 -25.69 11.10
CA SER A 256 -18.49 -26.62 11.36
C SER A 256 -19.24 -26.36 12.68
N VAL A 257 -18.95 -25.26 13.39
CA VAL A 257 -19.55 -24.91 14.69
C VAL A 257 -20.33 -23.60 14.58
N GLU A 258 -21.40 -23.63 13.78
CA GLU A 258 -22.46 -22.61 13.65
C GLU A 258 -23.77 -23.24 13.12
#